data_AF-A0A653CE20-F1
#
_entry.id   AF-A0A653CE20-F1
#
_cell.length_a   1.000
_cell.length_b   1.000
_cell.length_c   1.000
_cell.angle_alpha   90.00
_cell.angle_beta   90.00
_cell.angle_gamma   90.00
#
_symmetry.space_group_name_H-M   'P 1'
#
loop_
_entity.id
_entity.type
_entity.pdbx_description
1 polymer ?
#
loop_
_entity_poly.entity_id
_entity_poly.type
_entity_poly.pdbx_seq_one_letter_code
_entity_poly.pdbx_strand_id
1 'polypeptide(L)'
;MMGREITIEQLRQDVGLMIEKITHVTLMFRQIKLTMEEYVCLKVITMLNQAKPSSTSGNNELEAIHERYMTCLRVYTQHMYPQQVTRFQDLLVRLPEIQSAASLLLESKMFYVPFLLNSAIQR
;
A
#
# COMPACT_ATOMS: atom_id res chain seq x y z
N MET A 1 -22.20 -5.65 -13.34
CA MET A 1 -21.79 -4.68 -12.29
C MET A 1 -21.58 -3.26 -12.81
N MET A 2 -21.66 -3.02 -14.13
CA MET A 2 -21.98 -1.69 -14.67
C MET A 2 -23.50 -1.53 -14.77
N GLY A 3 -24.03 -0.34 -14.47
CA GLY A 3 -25.44 0.00 -14.69
C GLY A 3 -26.25 0.48 -13.47
N ARG A 4 -25.69 0.48 -12.25
CA ARG A 4 -26.31 1.19 -11.11
C ARG A 4 -25.81 2.62 -11.06
N GLU A 5 -26.74 3.57 -11.06
CA GLU A 5 -26.46 4.99 -10.90
C GLU A 5 -25.70 5.26 -9.60
N ILE A 6 -24.70 6.12 -9.67
CA ILE A 6 -23.93 6.57 -8.50
C ILE A 6 -24.37 8.00 -8.24
N THR A 7 -24.98 8.24 -7.10
CA THR A 7 -25.32 9.60 -6.69
C THR A 7 -24.05 10.33 -6.24
N ILE A 8 -24.01 11.65 -6.44
CA ILE A 8 -22.90 12.49 -5.98
C ILE A 8 -22.73 12.42 -4.45
N GLU A 9 -23.82 12.22 -3.72
CA GLU A 9 -23.82 12.11 -2.25
C GLU A 9 -23.21 10.80 -1.76
N GLN A 10 -23.55 9.66 -2.38
CA GLN A 10 -22.86 8.39 -2.08
C GLN A 10 -21.38 8.44 -2.45
N LEU A 11 -21.03 9.06 -3.57
CA LEU A 11 -19.64 9.25 -3.93
C LEU A 11 -18.91 10.10 -2.88
N ARG A 12 -19.49 11.23 -2.44
CA ARG A 12 -18.88 12.06 -1.39
C ARG A 12 -18.66 11.31 -0.09
N GLN A 13 -19.63 10.49 0.32
CA GLN A 13 -19.55 9.72 1.55
C GLN A 13 -18.49 8.61 1.47
N ASP A 14 -18.49 7.84 0.38
CA ASP A 14 -17.57 6.71 0.20
C ASP A 14 -16.12 7.17 -0.05
N VAL A 15 -15.94 8.32 -0.71
CA VAL A 15 -14.63 8.83 -1.13
C VAL A 15 -13.97 9.67 -0.03
N GLY A 16 -14.74 10.33 0.83
CA GLY A 16 -14.20 11.23 1.87
C GLY A 16 -13.20 10.53 2.80
N LEU A 17 -13.62 9.43 3.42
CA LEU A 17 -12.76 8.64 4.32
C LEU A 17 -11.55 8.05 3.59
N MET A 18 -11.73 7.59 2.36
CA MET A 18 -10.65 7.06 1.54
C MET A 18 -9.59 8.14 1.23
N ILE A 19 -10.01 9.35 0.84
CA ILE A 19 -9.10 10.47 0.61
C ILE A 19 -8.35 10.83 1.89
N GLU A 20 -9.04 10.87 3.03
CA GLU A 20 -8.41 11.15 4.33
C GLU A 20 -7.31 10.13 4.64
N LYS A 21 -7.59 8.84 4.47
CA LYS A 21 -6.63 7.76 4.70
C LYS A 21 -5.45 7.78 3.73
N ILE A 22 -5.69 8.00 2.44
CA ILE A 22 -4.61 8.11 1.44
C ILE A 22 -3.74 9.36 1.72
N THR A 23 -4.37 10.46 2.10
CA THR A 23 -3.67 11.70 2.48
C THR A 23 -2.80 11.46 3.71
N HIS A 24 -3.34 10.78 4.73
CA HIS A 24 -2.60 10.41 5.92
C HIS A 24 -1.37 9.55 5.60
N VAL A 25 -1.53 8.49 4.78
CA VAL A 25 -0.40 7.65 4.32
C VAL A 25 0.66 8.48 3.57
N THR A 26 0.21 9.41 2.72
CA THR A 26 1.12 10.30 1.98
C THR A 26 1.93 11.20 2.91
N LEU A 27 1.28 11.81 3.91
CA LEU A 27 1.94 12.64 4.91
C LEU A 27 2.91 11.82 5.77
N MET A 28 2.48 10.64 6.21
CA MET A 28 3.30 9.70 6.95
C MET A 28 4.59 9.36 6.19
N PHE A 29 4.52 9.01 4.90
CA PHE A 29 5.70 8.75 4.07
C PHE A 29 6.64 9.95 3.98
N ARG A 30 6.10 11.16 3.86
CA ARG A 30 6.90 12.39 3.86
C ARG A 30 7.59 12.62 5.20
N GLN A 31 6.91 12.38 6.31
CA GLN A 31 7.45 12.57 7.66
C GLN A 31 8.62 11.62 7.96
N ILE A 32 8.49 10.34 7.62
CA ILE A 32 9.56 9.34 7.82
C ILE A 32 10.71 9.46 6.81
N LYS A 33 10.56 10.34 5.82
CA LYS A 33 11.48 10.52 4.69
C LYS A 33 11.73 9.17 4.00
N LEU A 34 10.65 8.54 3.56
CA LEU A 34 10.71 7.23 2.91
C LEU A 34 11.49 7.32 1.59
N THR A 35 12.47 6.44 1.42
CA THR A 35 13.23 6.32 0.17
C THR A 35 12.59 5.33 -0.81
N MET A 36 13.04 5.35 -2.07
CA MET A 36 12.50 4.45 -3.09
C MET A 36 12.82 2.98 -2.80
N GLU A 37 14.02 2.72 -2.29
CA GLU A 37 14.50 1.38 -1.91
C GLU A 37 13.62 0.78 -0.80
N GLU A 38 13.33 1.58 0.24
CA GLU A 38 12.44 1.19 1.33
C GLU A 38 11.01 1.02 0.84
N TYR A 39 10.52 1.94 0.01
CA TYR A 39 9.19 1.87 -0.56
C TYR A 39 8.96 0.60 -1.38
N VAL A 40 9.93 0.21 -2.22
CA VAL A 40 9.87 -1.05 -2.98
C VAL A 40 9.82 -2.25 -2.05
N CYS A 41 10.63 -2.27 -0.99
CA CYS A 41 10.57 -3.36 0.01
C CYS A 41 9.21 -3.42 0.69
N LEU A 42 8.67 -2.28 1.13
CA LEU A 42 7.35 -2.21 1.77
C LEU A 42 6.24 -2.68 0.83
N LYS A 43 6.29 -2.38 -0.48
CA LYS A 43 5.32 -2.88 -1.45
C LYS A 43 5.30 -4.41 -1.50
N VAL A 44 6.47 -5.04 -1.61
CA VAL A 44 6.56 -6.51 -1.69
C VAL A 44 6.11 -7.15 -0.39
N ILE A 45 6.59 -6.64 0.75
CA ILE A 45 6.20 -7.12 2.08
C ILE A 45 4.67 -7.02 2.27
N THR A 46 4.09 -5.86 1.95
CA THR A 46 2.64 -5.62 2.09
C THR A 46 1.83 -6.58 1.22
N MET A 47 2.24 -6.75 -0.05
CA MET A 47 1.57 -7.64 -1.00
C MET A 47 1.56 -9.09 -0.52
N LEU A 48 2.70 -9.58 -0.01
CA LEU A 48 2.83 -10.97 0.45
C LEU A 48 2.16 -11.22 1.80
N ASN A 49 2.06 -10.20 2.68
CA ASN A 49 1.29 -10.30 3.92
C ASN A 49 -0.21 -10.54 3.68
N GLN A 50 -0.77 -10.00 2.59
CA GLN A 50 -2.18 -10.18 2.23
C GLN A 50 -2.46 -11.52 1.54
N ALA A 51 -1.45 -12.15 0.93
CA ALA A 51 -1.57 -13.40 0.18
C ALA A 51 -1.73 -14.66 1.06
N LYS A 52 -1.80 -14.51 2.39
CA LYS A 52 -1.67 -15.63 3.35
C LYS A 52 -2.91 -16.51 3.68
N PRO A 53 -4.11 -16.44 3.07
CA PRO A 53 -5.17 -17.41 3.39
C PRO A 53 -5.53 -18.31 2.20
N SER A 54 -4.94 -19.53 2.15
CA SER A 54 -5.58 -20.82 1.79
C SER A 54 -4.58 -21.85 1.23
N SER A 55 -4.11 -22.74 2.10
CA SER A 55 -3.83 -24.17 1.83
C SER A 55 -3.44 -24.57 0.40
N THR A 56 -2.35 -24.05 -0.17
CA THR A 56 -1.82 -24.55 -1.45
C THR A 56 -0.30 -24.55 -1.44
N SER A 57 0.27 -25.59 -2.04
CA SER A 57 1.67 -26.01 -2.08
C SER A 57 2.70 -24.97 -2.57
N GLY A 58 2.26 -23.77 -2.97
CA GLY A 58 3.10 -22.64 -3.41
C GLY A 58 3.50 -21.64 -2.32
N ASN A 59 3.07 -21.84 -1.07
CA ASN A 59 3.37 -20.90 0.03
C ASN A 59 4.86 -20.78 0.35
N ASN A 60 5.67 -21.81 0.08
CA ASN A 60 7.07 -21.82 0.52
C ASN A 60 7.96 -20.84 -0.26
N GLU A 61 7.72 -20.65 -1.56
CA GLU A 61 8.48 -19.68 -2.37
C GLU A 61 8.10 -18.24 -2.03
N LEU A 62 6.81 -17.96 -1.85
CA LEU A 62 6.33 -16.63 -1.45
C LEU A 62 6.85 -16.25 -0.05
N GLU A 63 6.88 -17.20 0.88
CA GLU A 63 7.47 -17.00 2.20
C GLU A 63 8.98 -16.76 2.13
N ALA A 64 9.70 -17.50 1.29
CA ALA A 64 11.13 -17.26 1.05
C ALA A 64 11.40 -15.87 0.44
N ILE A 65 10.55 -15.39 -0.47
CA ILE A 65 10.64 -14.03 -1.02
C ILE A 65 10.34 -12.99 0.06
N HIS A 66 9.29 -13.22 0.87
CA HIS A 66 8.95 -12.33 1.98
C HIS A 66 10.12 -12.16 2.95
N GLU A 67 10.72 -13.26 3.41
CA GLU A 67 11.89 -13.24 4.31
C GLU A 67 13.10 -12.55 3.68
N ARG A 68 13.32 -12.73 2.37
CA ARG A 68 14.39 -12.05 1.65
C ARG A 68 14.20 -10.54 1.65
N TYR A 69 12.97 -10.04 1.42
CA TYR A 69 12.69 -8.61 1.45
C TYR A 69 12.70 -8.03 2.87
N MET A 70 12.27 -8.78 3.89
CA MET A 70 12.44 -8.40 5.30
C MET A 70 13.92 -8.23 5.67
N THR A 71 14.74 -9.19 5.27
CA THR A 71 16.19 -9.15 5.52
C THR A 71 16.85 -8.02 4.75
N CYS A 72 16.50 -7.86 3.47
CA CYS A 72 17.01 -6.78 2.62
C CYS A 72 16.73 -5.40 3.23
N LEU A 73 15.48 -5.14 3.65
CA LEU A 73 15.10 -3.88 4.27
C LEU A 73 15.85 -3.63 5.60
N ARG A 74 16.02 -4.67 6.42
CA ARG A 74 16.79 -4.58 7.68
C ARG A 74 18.24 -4.23 7.43
N VAL A 75 18.92 -4.94 6.53
CA VAL A 75 20.34 -4.70 6.22
C VAL A 75 20.52 -3.32 5.57
N TYR A 76 19.63 -2.96 4.63
CA TYR A 76 19.65 -1.65 3.99
C TYR A 76 19.53 -0.52 5.01
N THR A 77 18.54 -0.59 5.90
CA THR A 77 18.33 0.45 6.91
C THR A 77 19.50 0.55 7.91
N GLN A 78 20.08 -0.57 8.33
CA GLN A 78 21.26 -0.59 9.19
C GLN A 78 22.49 0.05 8.51
N HIS A 79 22.68 -0.20 7.21
CA HIS A 79 23.83 0.31 6.47
C HIS A 79 23.68 1.79 6.10
N MET A 80 22.50 2.18 5.60
CA MET A 80 22.23 3.54 5.11
C MET A 80 21.89 4.52 6.24
N TYR A 81 21.35 4.03 7.35
CA TYR A 81 20.92 4.84 8.49
C TYR A 81 21.46 4.28 9.82
N PRO A 82 22.79 4.18 9.99
CA PRO A 82 23.38 3.58 11.20
C PRO A 82 23.01 4.32 12.49
N GLN A 83 22.66 5.61 12.39
CA GLN A 83 22.20 6.42 13.52
C GLN A 83 20.69 6.24 13.84
N GLN A 84 19.92 5.59 12.97
CA GLN A 84 18.48 5.37 13.15
C GLN A 84 18.21 3.88 13.40
N VAL A 85 18.62 3.40 14.57
CA VAL A 85 18.57 1.97 14.93
C VAL A 85 17.16 1.36 14.89
N THR A 86 16.11 2.19 15.04
CA THR A 86 14.71 1.76 15.01
C THR A 86 14.08 1.86 13.63
N ARG A 87 14.78 2.37 12.61
CA ARG A 87 14.18 2.70 11.31
C ARG A 87 13.47 1.52 10.65
N PHE A 88 14.04 0.31 10.73
CA PHE A 88 13.41 -0.90 10.24
C PHE A 88 12.03 -1.12 10.90
N GLN A 89 11.97 -1.09 12.23
CA GLN A 89 10.73 -1.24 12.99
C GLN A 89 9.76 -0.10 12.72
N ASP A 90 10.25 1.14 12.66
CA ASP A 90 9.44 2.34 12.38
C ASP A 90 8.73 2.25 11.03
N LEU A 91 9.38 1.64 10.03
CA LEU A 91 8.80 1.35 8.71
C LEU A 91 7.74 0.24 8.79
N LEU A 92 8.03 -0.86 9.49
CA LEU A 92 7.10 -1.99 9.61
C LEU A 92 5.81 -1.63 10.35
N VAL A 93 5.89 -0.79 11.39
CA VAL A 93 4.72 -0.32 12.14
C VAL A 93 3.76 0.49 11.28
N ARG A 94 4.19 0.99 10.10
CA ARG A 94 3.30 1.71 9.16
C ARG A 94 2.49 0.80 8.25
N LEU A 95 2.86 -0.48 8.13
CA LEU A 95 2.19 -1.43 7.23
C LEU A 95 0.67 -1.52 7.43
N PRO A 96 0.13 -1.60 8.66
CA PRO A 96 -1.32 -1.68 8.87
C PRO A 96 -2.08 -0.46 8.32
N GLU A 97 -1.53 0.74 8.46
CA GLU A 97 -2.15 1.97 7.96
C GLU A 97 -2.15 2.01 6.43
N ILE A 98 -1.04 1.56 5.81
CA ILE A 98 -0.94 1.42 4.34
C ILE A 98 -1.98 0.41 3.83
N GLN A 99 -2.11 -0.73 4.51
CA GLN A 99 -3.07 -1.78 4.16
C GLN A 99 -4.51 -1.28 4.30
N SER A 100 -4.84 -0.59 5.38
CA SER A 100 -6.18 -0.02 5.59
C SER A 100 -6.57 0.96 4.47
N ALA A 101 -5.67 1.88 4.11
CA ALA A 101 -5.91 2.82 3.02
C ALA A 101 -6.05 2.10 1.66
N ALA A 102 -5.22 1.09 1.40
CA ALA A 102 -5.29 0.30 0.17
C ALA A 102 -6.61 -0.48 0.05
N SER A 103 -7.08 -1.12 1.13
CA SER A 103 -8.36 -1.83 1.16
C SER A 103 -9.53 -0.89 0.87
N LEU A 104 -9.57 0.29 1.53
CA LEU A 104 -10.60 1.29 1.27
C LEU A 104 -10.59 1.77 -0.18
N LEU A 105 -9.40 1.96 -0.78
CA LEU A 105 -9.29 2.33 -2.19
C LEU A 105 -9.86 1.25 -3.12
N LEU A 106 -9.58 -0.03 -2.83
CA LEU A 106 -10.05 -1.17 -3.62
C LEU A 106 -11.56 -1.41 -3.48
N GLU A 107 -12.12 -1.18 -2.29
CA GLU A 107 -13.57 -1.25 -2.05
C GLU A 107 -14.30 -0.05 -2.68
N SER A 108 -13.64 1.09 -2.77
CA SER A 108 -14.20 2.28 -3.42
C SER A 108 -14.25 2.16 -4.95
N LYS A 109 -15.15 2.90 -5.57
CA LYS A 109 -15.20 3.04 -7.03
C LYS A 109 -14.07 3.92 -7.59
N MET A 110 -13.23 4.50 -6.73
CA MET A 110 -12.15 5.42 -7.13
C MET A 110 -11.02 4.74 -7.87
N PHE A 111 -10.86 3.43 -7.71
CA PHE A 111 -9.93 2.63 -8.52
C PHE A 111 -10.16 2.83 -10.04
N TYR A 112 -11.40 3.10 -10.46
CA TYR A 112 -11.75 3.31 -11.86
C TYR A 112 -11.59 4.74 -12.37
N VAL A 113 -11.45 5.73 -11.48
CA VAL A 113 -11.40 7.16 -11.87
C VAL A 113 -10.25 7.49 -12.83
N PRO A 114 -9.01 6.99 -12.63
CA PRO A 114 -7.95 7.21 -13.61
C PRO A 114 -8.31 6.70 -15.02
N PHE A 115 -9.01 5.57 -15.13
CA PHE A 115 -9.46 5.03 -16.40
C PHE A 115 -10.55 5.90 -17.03
N LEU A 116 -11.50 6.39 -16.24
CA LEU A 116 -12.56 7.30 -16.71
C LEU A 116 -11.98 8.62 -17.23
N LEU A 117 -11.08 9.24 -16.46
CA LEU A 117 -10.44 10.51 -16.85
C LEU A 117 -9.54 10.35 -18.08
N ASN A 118 -8.83 9.23 -18.21
CA ASN A 118 -7.96 8.99 -19.34
C ASN A 118 -8.71 8.45 -20.58
N SER A 119 -9.92 7.90 -20.43
CA SER A 119 -10.74 7.41 -21.54
C SER A 119 -11.22 8.50 -22.49
N ALA A 120 -11.32 9.75 -22.02
CA ALA A 120 -11.79 10.88 -22.81
C ALA A 120 -10.69 11.52 -23.69
N ILE A 121 -9.43 11.11 -23.53
CA ILE A 121 -8.27 11.74 -24.19
C ILE A 121 -8.09 11.23 -25.64
N GLN A 122 -8.86 10.22 -26.09
CA GLN A 122 -8.80 9.66 -27.45
C GLN A 122 -9.91 10.17 -28.41
N ARG A 123 -10.50 11.36 -28.18
CA ARG A 123 -11.46 11.95 -29.13
C ARG A 123 -10.99 13.28 -29.68
#